data_AF-A0A257MXL8-F1
#
_entry.id   AF-A0A257MXL8-F1
#
_cell.length_a   1.000
_cell.length_b   1.000
_cell.length_c   1.000
_cell.angle_alpha   90.00
_cell.angle_beta   90.00
_cell.angle_gamma   90.00
#
_symmetry.space_group_name_H-M   'P 1'
#
loop_
_entity.id
_entity.type
_entity.pdbx_description
1 polymer ?
#
loop_
_entity_poly.entity_id
_entity_poly.type
_entity_poly.pdbx_seq_one_letter_code
_entity_poly.pdbx_strand_id
1 'polypeptide(L)' 'DEQGKKANVKLLNELAPMIRHELAKRMRLRHISTLRFYYDTSFDTGMRVAELLSDVSKSSQEPEQ' A
#
# COMPACT_ATOMS: atom_id res chain seq x y z
N ASP A 1 -12.42 4.52 6.44
CA ASP A 1 -13.05 3.62 5.45
C ASP A 1 -12.26 3.69 4.12
N GLU A 2 -12.67 2.95 3.10
CA GLU A 2 -11.99 2.93 1.78
C GLU A 2 -12.06 4.29 1.08
N GLN A 3 -13.14 5.05 1.27
CA GLN A 3 -13.27 6.41 0.74
C GLN A 3 -12.25 7.36 1.36
N GLY A 4 -12.06 7.30 2.68
CA GLY A 4 -11.03 8.07 3.36
C GLY A 4 -9.61 7.71 2.88
N LYS A 5 -9.32 6.43 2.64
CA LYS A 5 -8.04 6.00 2.06
C LYS A 5 -7.80 6.64 0.69
N LYS A 6 -8.80 6.61 -0.20
CA LYS A 6 -8.72 7.22 -1.55
C LYS A 6 -8.59 8.75 -1.49
N ALA A 7 -9.36 9.40 -0.61
CA ALA A 7 -9.30 10.85 -0.42
C ALA A 7 -7.92 11.31 0.09
N ASN A 8 -7.35 10.60 1.06
CA ASN A 8 -6.02 10.90 1.59
C ASN A 8 -4.92 10.72 0.54
N VAL A 9 -4.95 9.63 -0.23
CA VAL A 9 -3.98 9.42 -1.32
C VAL A 9 -4.09 10.52 -2.38
N LYS A 10 -5.32 10.93 -2.72
CA LYS A 10 -5.53 12.04 -3.66
C LYS A 10 -4.91 13.33 -3.14
N LEU A 11 -5.20 13.70 -1.89
CA LEU A 11 -4.63 14.89 -1.24
C LEU A 11 -3.09 14.84 -1.20
N LEU A 12 -2.50 13.70 -0.85
CA LEU A 12 -1.04 13.54 -0.84
C LEU A 12 -0.42 13.72 -2.23
N ASN A 13 -1.07 13.22 -3.28
CA ASN A 13 -0.61 13.43 -4.65
C ASN A 13 -0.78 14.88 -5.11
N GLU A 14 -1.81 15.61 -4.64
CA GLU A 14 -1.96 17.05 -4.87
C GLU A 14 -0.84 17.86 -4.17
N LEU A 15 -0.43 17.44 -2.98
CA LEU A 15 0.67 18.06 -2.22
C LEU A 15 2.07 17.60 -2.66
N ALA A 16 2.17 16.60 -3.56
CA ALA A 16 3.44 16.03 -4.01
C ALA A 16 4.46 17.07 -4.54
N PRO A 17 4.08 18.15 -5.26
CA PRO A 17 5.03 19.17 -5.69
C PRO A 17 5.70 19.91 -4.52
N MET A 18 4.94 20.20 -3.45
CA MET A 18 5.44 20.86 -2.25
C MET A 18 6.40 19.95 -1.48
N ILE A 19 6.02 18.68 -1.28
CA ILE A 19 6.86 17.69 -0.62
C ILE A 19 8.16 17.47 -1.41
N ARG A 20 8.06 17.38 -2.74
CA ARG A 20 9.21 17.26 -3.64
C ARG A 20 10.17 18.44 -3.52
N HIS A 21 9.65 19.67 -3.46
CA HIS A 21 10.47 20.87 -3.26
C HIS A 21 11.27 20.81 -1.96
N GLU A 22 10.59 20.44 -0.88
CA GLU A 22 11.19 20.32 0.44
C GLU A 22 12.20 19.17 0.55
N LEU A 23 11.97 18.07 -0.16
CA LEU A 23 12.89 16.95 -0.23
C LEU A 23 14.14 17.30 -1.05
N ALA A 24 13.99 17.98 -2.19
CA ALA A 24 15.10 18.39 -3.05
C ALA A 24 16.09 19.31 -2.32
N LYS A 25 15.58 20.26 -1.52
CA LYS A 25 16.42 21.15 -0.68
C LYS A 25 17.27 20.35 0.31
N ARG A 26 16.67 19.38 1.01
CA ARG A 26 17.35 18.57 2.03
C ARG A 26 18.37 17.62 1.42
N MET A 27 18.04 17.01 0.28
CA MET A 27 18.91 16.05 -0.41
C MET A 27 19.97 16.70 -1.33
N ARG A 28 19.90 18.02 -1.56
CA ARG A 28 20.81 18.79 -2.44
C ARG A 28 20.86 18.23 -3.87
N LEU A 29 19.73 17.75 -4.38
CA LEU A 29 19.64 17.14 -5.72
C LEU A 29 19.48 18.21 -6.80
N ARG A 30 20.19 18.05 -7.92
CA ARG A 30 20.01 18.88 -9.12
C ARG A 30 18.70 18.57 -9.84
N HIS A 31 18.34 17.29 -9.90
CA HIS A 31 17.10 16.81 -10.50
C HIS A 31 16.46 15.82 -9.55
N ILE A 32 15.23 16.11 -9.15
CA ILE A 32 14.43 15.22 -8.32
C ILE A 32 13.31 14.61 -9.16
N SER A 33 13.11 13.30 -9.00
CA SER A 33 12.05 12.58 -9.68
C SER A 33 10.66 13.03 -9.22
N THR A 34 9.64 12.71 -10.01
CA THR A 34 8.25 12.91 -9.62
C THR A 34 7.90 11.99 -8.44
N LEU A 35 7.18 12.54 -7.46
CA LEU A 35 6.71 11.79 -6.30
C LEU A 35 5.27 11.37 -6.55
N ARG A 36 4.95 10.10 -6.30
CA ARG A 36 3.61 9.53 -6.39
C ARG A 36 3.33 8.73 -5.12
N PHE A 37 2.17 8.95 -4.53
CA PHE A 37 1.75 8.26 -3.33
C PHE A 37 0.72 7.18 -3.66
N TYR A 38 0.90 6.02 -3.04
CA TYR A 38 0.02 4.86 -3.17
C TYR A 38 -0.38 4.39 -1.78
N TYR A 39 -1.60 3.88 -1.66
CA TYR A 39 -2.02 3.20 -0.44
C TYR A 39 -1.47 1.77 -0.47
N ASP A 40 -0.82 1.35 0.61
CA ASP A 40 -0.30 0.00 0.75
C ASP A 40 -1.43 -0.98 1.14
N THR A 41 -1.76 -1.90 0.23
CA THR A 41 -2.75 -2.98 0.44
C THR A 41 -2.12 -4.33 0.72
N SER A 42 -0.79 -4.41 0.87
CA SER A 42 -0.08 -5.68 1.07
C SER A 42 -0.48 -6.37 2.36
N PHE A 43 -0.81 -5.61 3.41
CA PHE A 43 -1.31 -6.17 4.66
C PHE A 43 -2.67 -6.86 4.51
N ASP A 44 -3.65 -6.15 3.96
CA ASP A 44 -5.01 -6.67 3.70
C ASP A 44 -4.94 -7.93 2.79
N THR A 45 -4.05 -7.89 1.79
CA THR A 45 -3.79 -9.02 0.89
C THR A 45 -3.15 -10.19 1.63
N GLY A 46 -2.17 -9.92 2.50
CA GLY A 46 -1.49 -10.93 3.31
C GLY A 46 -2.44 -11.66 4.25
N MET A 47 -3.35 -10.93 4.91
CA MET A 47 -4.40 -11.51 5.75
C MET A 47 -5.31 -12.44 4.94
N ARG A 48 -5.77 -12.01 3.77
CA ARG A 48 -6.61 -12.83 2.88
C ARG A 48 -5.88 -14.09 2.43
N VAL A 49 -4.60 -13.99 2.09
CA VAL A 49 -3.77 -15.15 1.71
C VAL A 49 -3.63 -16.12 2.89
N ALA A 50 -3.38 -15.62 4.09
CA ALA A 50 -3.27 -16.46 5.29
C ALA A 50 -4.57 -17.20 5.61
N GLU A 51 -5.72 -16.53 5.48
CA GLU A 51 -7.04 -17.12 5.65
C GLU A 51 -7.27 -18.26 4.65
N LEU A 52 -7.04 -17.99 3.36
CA LEU A 52 -7.17 -18.99 2.29
C LEU A 52 -6.26 -20.20 2.50
N LEU A 53 -5.01 -19.99 2.91
CA LEU A 53 -4.08 -21.08 3.22
C LEU A 53 -4.57 -21.91 4.42
N SER A 54 -5.16 -21.26 5.44
CA SER A 54 -5.73 -21.95 6.58
C SER A 54 -6.91 -22.84 6.18
N ASP A 55 -7.77 -22.36 5.30
CA ASP A 55 -8.97 -23.09 4.85
C ASP A 55 -8.59 -24.29 3.99
N VAL A 56 -7.62 -24.13 3.08
CA VAL A 56 -7.05 -25.24 2.31
C VAL A 56 -6.44 -26.29 3.26
N SER A 57 -5.66 -25.87 4.26
CA SER A 57 -5.04 -26.80 5.21
C SER A 57 -6.06 -27.61 6.02
N LYS A 58 -7.21 -27.01 6.38
CA LYS A 58 -8.31 -27.70 7.07
C LYS A 58 -9.02 -28.69 6.14
N SER A 59 -9.28 -28.29 4.89
CA SER A 59 -9.94 -29.16 3.89
C SER A 59 -9.10 -30.39 3.52
N SER A 60 -7.76 -30.28 3.55
CA SER A 60 -6.86 -31.40 3.28
C SER A 60 -6.70 -32.37 4.47
N GLN A 61 -7.27 -32.06 5.64
CA GLN A 61 -7.21 -32.91 6.83
C GLN A 61 -8.52 -33.65 7.14
N GLU A 62 -9.54 -33.54 6.29
CA GLU A 62 -10.68 -34.47 6.35
C GLU A 62 -10.21 -35.85 5.86
N PRO A 63 -10.26 -36.90 6.71
CA PRO A 63 -9.93 -38.25 6.25
C PRO A 63 -10.98 -38.68 5.24
N GLU A 64 -10.53 -39.10 4.04
CA GLU A 64 -11.36 -39.90 3.14
C GLU A 64 -11.94 -41.08 3.95
N GLN A 65 -13.27 -41.08 4.14
CA GLN A 65 -14.03 -42.19 4.74
C GLN A 65 -14.21 -43.31 3.73
#